data_AF-A0A3D4S807-F1
#
_entry.id   AF-A0A3D4S807-F1
#
_cell.length_a   1.000
_cell.length_b   1.000
_cell.length_c   1.000
_cell.angle_alpha   90.00
_cell.angle_beta   90.00
_cell.angle_gamma   90.00
#
_symmetry.space_group_name_H-M   'P 1'
#
loop_
_entity.id
_entity.type
_entity.pdbx_description
1 polymer ?
#
loop_
_entity_poly.entity_id
_entity_poly.type
_entity_poly.pdbx_seq_one_letter_code
_entity_poly.pdbx_strand_id
1 'polypeptide(L)'
;SVTENTRVSYPINHIKNIVRPVSAAPAAKNVIFLSADAFGVLPPVSILTPEQTQYYFLSGFTAKLAGTERGITEPTPTFSACFGQAFLELHPTKYAEELVKKMKKSGAKAYLVNTGWNGTGKRISIKDTRGIIDAILDGSIEKAPTKTIPYFNFEVPTALPGVDSAILDPRDTYADKTVWETKAQDLAGRFIKNFAKYEGNAAGKALVPAGPRK
;
A
#
# COMPACT_ATOMS: atom_id res chain seq x y z
N SER A 1 -27.85 2.62 -8.86
CA SER A 1 -28.63 2.70 -10.11
C SER A 1 -28.08 3.72 -11.11
N VAL A 2 -27.47 4.85 -10.69
CA VAL A 2 -26.80 5.83 -11.60
C VAL A 2 -25.29 5.59 -11.73
N THR A 3 -24.57 5.50 -10.60
CA THR A 3 -23.15 5.16 -10.54
C THR A 3 -22.79 4.72 -9.12
N GLU A 4 -21.81 3.83 -8.98
CA GLU A 4 -21.22 3.46 -7.67
C GLU A 4 -20.32 4.57 -7.12
N ASN A 5 -19.85 5.49 -7.96
CA ASN A 5 -18.98 6.62 -7.58
C ASN A 5 -19.79 7.87 -7.21
N THR A 6 -20.69 7.74 -6.24
CA THR A 6 -21.41 8.90 -5.68
C THR A 6 -20.44 9.84 -4.96
N ARG A 7 -20.71 11.15 -5.00
CA ARG A 7 -19.81 12.19 -4.48
C ARG A 7 -20.58 13.25 -3.70
N VAL A 8 -19.90 13.83 -2.71
CA VAL A 8 -20.32 15.03 -1.99
C VAL A 8 -19.11 15.94 -1.84
N SER A 9 -19.27 17.24 -2.11
CA SER A 9 -18.26 18.26 -1.86
C SER A 9 -18.74 19.19 -0.75
N TYR A 10 -17.83 19.56 0.15
CA TYR A 10 -18.11 20.47 1.25
C TYR A 10 -16.82 21.20 1.67
N PRO A 11 -16.91 22.41 2.24
CA PRO A 11 -15.73 23.11 2.75
C PRO A 11 -15.16 22.38 3.97
N ILE A 12 -13.83 22.42 4.14
CA ILE A 12 -13.11 21.67 5.20
C ILE A 12 -13.63 21.96 6.62
N ASN A 13 -14.19 23.15 6.84
CA ASN A 13 -14.73 23.59 8.14
C ASN A 13 -16.01 22.84 8.57
N HIS A 14 -16.62 22.01 7.72
CA HIS A 14 -17.68 21.09 8.12
C HIS A 14 -17.17 19.98 9.06
N ILE A 15 -15.87 19.68 9.03
CA ILE A 15 -15.23 18.76 9.97
C ILE A 15 -14.79 19.55 11.21
N LYS A 16 -15.25 19.11 12.40
CA LYS A 16 -14.94 19.79 13.67
C LYS A 16 -13.46 19.71 14.03
N ASN A 17 -12.87 18.52 13.94
CA ASN A 17 -11.49 18.26 14.34
C ASN A 17 -10.53 18.43 13.15
N ILE A 18 -10.11 19.67 12.90
CA ILE A 18 -9.18 20.02 11.81
C ILE A 18 -8.09 20.98 12.32
N VAL A 19 -6.97 21.03 11.61
CA VAL A 19 -5.94 22.03 11.84
C VAL A 19 -6.44 23.41 11.42
N ARG A 20 -6.16 24.43 12.23
CA ARG A 20 -6.55 25.84 12.01
C ARG A 20 -5.41 26.76 12.46
N PRO A 21 -5.31 27.99 11.92
CA PRO A 21 -6.15 28.56 10.85
C PRO A 21 -5.79 28.06 9.45
N VAL A 22 -4.59 27.53 9.26
CA VAL A 22 -4.06 27.04 7.98
C VAL A 22 -3.90 25.52 8.04
N SER A 23 -4.31 24.81 6.99
CA SER A 23 -4.14 23.36 6.85
C SER A 23 -2.68 22.98 6.56
N ALA A 24 -1.83 23.08 7.58
CA ALA A 24 -0.42 22.71 7.52
C ALA A 24 0.05 22.16 8.87
N ALA A 25 1.03 21.27 8.86
CA ALA A 25 1.58 20.63 10.06
C ALA A 25 3.09 20.39 9.89
N PRO A 26 3.79 19.99 10.97
CA PRO A 26 5.19 19.58 10.89
C PRO A 26 5.44 18.44 9.90
N ALA A 27 6.71 18.15 9.65
CA ALA A 27 7.11 17.06 8.76
C ALA A 27 6.51 15.71 9.19
N ALA A 28 6.08 14.91 8.20
CA ALA A 28 5.49 13.60 8.45
C ALA A 28 6.49 12.67 9.13
N LYS A 29 6.00 11.91 10.11
CA LYS A 29 6.73 10.82 10.78
C LYS A 29 6.39 9.44 10.19
N ASN A 30 5.19 9.29 9.64
CA ASN A 30 4.70 8.06 9.04
C ASN A 30 4.20 8.36 7.62
N VAL A 31 4.56 7.49 6.67
CA VAL A 31 4.08 7.50 5.28
C VAL A 31 3.34 6.19 5.04
N ILE A 32 2.08 6.26 4.62
CA ILE A 32 1.23 5.08 4.49
C ILE A 32 0.79 4.97 3.03
N PHE A 33 1.18 3.87 2.38
CA PHE A 33 0.71 3.52 1.05
C PHE A 33 -0.52 2.62 1.18
N LEU A 34 -1.65 3.07 0.63
CA LEU A 34 -2.89 2.30 0.63
C LEU A 34 -3.00 1.55 -0.69
N SER A 35 -2.99 0.22 -0.63
CA SER A 35 -3.25 -0.65 -1.77
C SER A 35 -4.58 -1.36 -1.58
N ALA A 36 -5.48 -1.29 -2.54
CA ALA A 36 -6.67 -2.14 -2.56
C ALA A 36 -6.35 -3.42 -3.34
N ASP A 37 -5.70 -4.40 -2.70
CA ASP A 37 -5.34 -5.64 -3.40
C ASP A 37 -6.55 -6.56 -3.60
N ALA A 38 -6.99 -6.70 -4.85
CA ALA A 38 -8.08 -7.60 -5.23
C ALA A 38 -7.65 -9.08 -5.32
N PHE A 39 -6.35 -9.40 -5.34
CA PHE A 39 -5.86 -10.78 -5.40
C PHE A 39 -5.91 -11.48 -4.04
N GLY A 40 -5.86 -10.72 -2.95
CA GLY A 40 -5.80 -11.26 -1.59
C GLY A 40 -4.41 -11.72 -1.15
N VAL A 41 -3.36 -11.21 -1.80
CA VAL A 41 -1.97 -11.64 -1.63
C VAL A 41 -1.23 -10.78 -0.61
N LEU A 42 -1.43 -9.45 -0.66
CA LEU A 42 -0.70 -8.51 0.20
C LEU A 42 -1.13 -8.66 1.67
N PRO A 43 -0.19 -8.65 2.63
CA PRO A 43 -0.51 -8.59 4.06
C PRO A 43 -1.37 -7.36 4.40
N PRO A 44 -2.19 -7.39 5.47
CA PRO A 44 -2.93 -6.22 5.93
C PRO A 44 -2.03 -5.00 6.18
N VAL A 45 -0.82 -5.22 6.68
CA VAL A 45 0.22 -4.20 6.86
C VAL A 45 1.60 -4.79 6.65
N SER A 46 2.49 -4.02 6.02
CA SER A 46 3.92 -4.33 5.89
C SER A 46 4.76 -3.12 6.28
N ILE A 47 5.83 -3.35 7.01
CA ILE A 47 6.87 -2.36 7.33
C ILE A 47 7.85 -2.34 6.16
N LEU A 48 8.05 -1.19 5.53
CA LEU A 48 8.88 -1.08 4.34
C LEU A 48 10.29 -0.60 4.65
N THR A 49 11.28 -1.23 4.03
CA THR A 49 12.64 -0.66 3.97
C THR A 49 12.65 0.61 3.09
N PRO A 50 13.70 1.46 3.16
CA PRO A 50 13.83 2.61 2.28
C PRO A 50 13.81 2.27 0.78
N GLU A 51 14.36 1.12 0.39
CA GLU A 51 14.38 0.64 -1.00
C GLU A 51 13.01 0.11 -1.40
N GLN A 52 12.34 -0.67 -0.53
CA GLN A 52 10.97 -1.10 -0.75
C GLN A 52 10.03 0.11 -0.87
N THR A 53 10.22 1.14 -0.05
CA THR A 53 9.43 2.38 -0.10
C THR A 53 9.45 2.98 -1.50
N GLN A 54 10.63 3.09 -2.11
CA GLN A 54 10.78 3.60 -3.48
C GLN A 54 10.16 2.65 -4.50
N TYR A 55 10.42 1.35 -4.38
CA TYR A 55 9.90 0.33 -5.30
C TYR A 55 8.37 0.33 -5.33
N TYR A 56 7.72 0.31 -4.17
CA TYR A 56 6.25 0.28 -4.06
C TYR A 56 5.60 1.62 -4.34
N PHE A 57 6.28 2.75 -4.08
CA PHE A 57 5.82 4.07 -4.50
C PHE A 57 5.82 4.21 -6.03
N LEU A 58 6.90 3.79 -6.70
CA LEU A 58 6.98 3.79 -8.17
C LEU A 58 6.03 2.78 -8.80
N SER A 59 5.85 1.61 -8.18
CA SER A 59 4.90 0.60 -8.66
C SER A 59 3.46 1.10 -8.55
N GLY A 60 3.10 1.68 -7.41
CA GLY A 60 1.77 2.23 -7.15
C GLY A 60 0.65 1.22 -7.41
N PHE A 61 0.88 -0.02 -6.97
CA PHE A 61 -0.09 -1.10 -7.14
C PHE A 61 -1.32 -0.85 -6.26
N THR A 62 -2.50 -0.92 -6.88
CA THR A 62 -3.80 -0.84 -6.22
C THR A 62 -4.87 -1.42 -7.15
N ALA A 63 -6.15 -1.36 -6.77
CA ALA A 63 -7.26 -1.65 -7.67
C ALA A 63 -7.97 -0.36 -8.07
N LYS A 64 -8.39 -0.28 -9.34
CA LYS A 64 -9.42 0.68 -9.75
C LYS A 64 -10.76 0.14 -9.26
N LEU A 65 -11.39 0.87 -8.34
CA LEU A 65 -12.71 0.53 -7.83
C LEU A 65 -13.78 0.83 -8.89
N ALA A 66 -14.88 0.08 -8.86
CA ALA A 66 -15.99 0.29 -9.78
C ALA A 66 -16.46 1.77 -9.78
N GLY A 67 -16.67 2.33 -10.97
CA GLY A 67 -17.17 3.69 -11.17
C GLY A 67 -16.16 4.84 -11.04
N THR A 68 -14.89 4.60 -10.69
CA THR A 68 -13.88 5.69 -10.62
C THR A 68 -13.44 6.19 -12.01
N GLU A 69 -13.54 5.34 -13.03
CA GLU A 69 -13.34 5.68 -14.45
C GLU A 69 -14.48 5.08 -15.28
N ARG A 70 -14.81 5.71 -16.43
CA ARG A 70 -15.86 5.20 -17.33
C ARG A 70 -15.49 3.79 -17.80
N GLY A 71 -16.40 2.83 -17.61
CA GLY A 71 -16.25 1.45 -18.07
C GLY A 71 -15.71 0.45 -17.04
N ILE A 72 -15.40 0.87 -15.81
CA ILE A 72 -14.95 -0.04 -14.74
C ILE A 72 -16.15 -0.47 -13.89
N THR A 73 -16.54 -1.74 -14.02
CA THR A 73 -17.66 -2.36 -13.29
C THR A 73 -17.22 -3.33 -12.19
N GLU A 74 -15.97 -3.80 -12.23
CA GLU A 74 -15.36 -4.70 -11.23
C GLU A 74 -13.99 -4.17 -10.81
N PRO A 75 -13.47 -4.53 -9.60
CA PRO A 75 -12.15 -4.13 -9.17
C PRO A 75 -11.06 -4.64 -10.12
N THR A 76 -10.47 -3.73 -10.91
CA THR A 76 -9.41 -4.09 -11.86
C THR A 76 -8.04 -3.73 -11.28
N PRO A 77 -7.09 -4.66 -11.19
CA PRO A 77 -5.75 -4.36 -10.69
C PRO A 77 -5.05 -3.36 -11.60
N THR A 78 -4.33 -2.42 -11.00
CA THR A 78 -3.63 -1.37 -11.73
C THR A 78 -2.31 -1.01 -11.05
N PHE A 79 -1.34 -0.62 -11.87
CA PHE A 79 -0.09 -0.02 -11.43
C PHE A 79 -0.13 1.45 -11.80
N SER A 80 -0.44 2.30 -10.83
CA SER A 80 -0.56 3.74 -10.97
C SER A 80 0.61 4.38 -10.25
N ALA A 81 1.70 4.65 -10.98
CA ALA A 81 2.92 5.24 -10.44
C ALA A 81 2.64 6.38 -9.45
N CYS A 82 3.36 6.40 -8.33
CA CYS A 82 3.17 7.37 -7.23
C CYS A 82 1.76 7.37 -6.62
N PHE A 83 0.99 6.29 -6.81
CA PHE A 83 -0.44 6.17 -6.48
C PHE A 83 -1.34 7.22 -7.17
N GLY A 84 -0.88 7.83 -8.27
CA GLY A 84 -1.53 8.98 -8.89
C GLY A 84 -1.09 9.26 -10.32
N GLN A 85 -0.78 8.21 -11.10
CA GLN A 85 -0.18 8.33 -12.43
C GLN A 85 -0.94 9.27 -13.38
N ALA A 86 -2.27 9.30 -13.28
CA ALA A 86 -3.13 10.14 -14.11
C ALA A 86 -2.88 11.65 -13.96
N PHE A 87 -2.17 12.07 -12.91
CA PHE A 87 -1.92 13.47 -12.57
C PHE A 87 -0.43 13.85 -12.62
N LEU A 88 0.45 12.94 -13.06
CA LEU A 88 1.88 13.19 -13.09
C LEU A 88 2.27 13.93 -14.37
N GLU A 89 2.93 15.07 -14.21
CA GLU A 89 3.49 15.88 -15.31
C GLU A 89 4.97 15.58 -15.54
N LEU A 90 5.67 15.05 -14.53
CA LEU A 90 7.07 14.66 -14.60
C LEU A 90 7.23 13.13 -14.63
N HIS A 91 8.45 12.69 -14.92
CA HIS A 91 8.78 11.27 -14.80
C HIS A 91 8.61 10.79 -13.34
N PRO A 92 7.97 9.63 -13.06
CA PRO A 92 7.70 9.14 -11.71
C PRO A 92 8.90 9.12 -10.76
N THR A 93 10.11 8.88 -11.28
CA THR A 93 11.34 8.86 -10.48
C THR A 93 11.63 10.20 -9.81
N LYS A 94 11.22 11.33 -10.39
CA LYS A 94 11.40 12.66 -9.76
C LYS A 94 10.57 12.80 -8.49
N TYR A 95 9.34 12.28 -8.50
CA TYR A 95 8.49 12.27 -7.32
C TYR A 95 9.03 11.32 -6.24
N ALA A 96 9.55 10.15 -6.65
CA ALA A 96 10.15 9.19 -5.74
C ALA A 96 11.41 9.74 -5.05
N GLU A 97 12.30 10.39 -5.81
CA GLU A 97 13.50 11.08 -5.30
C GLU A 97 13.13 12.12 -4.23
N GLU A 98 12.12 12.95 -4.50
CA GLU A 98 11.69 14.01 -3.57
C GLU A 98 11.02 13.42 -2.31
N LEU A 99 10.20 12.38 -2.45
CA LEU A 99 9.60 11.68 -1.31
C LEU A 99 10.70 11.13 -0.38
N VAL A 100 11.67 10.42 -0.94
CA VAL A 100 12.80 9.84 -0.17
C VAL A 100 13.61 10.92 0.53
N LYS A 101 13.90 12.03 -0.16
CA LYS A 101 14.61 13.16 0.42
C LYS A 101 13.88 13.72 1.64
N LYS A 102 12.56 13.90 1.55
CA LYS A 102 11.74 14.39 2.68
C LYS A 102 11.67 13.39 3.82
N MET A 103 11.47 12.11 3.52
CA MET A 103 11.44 11.05 4.53
C MET A 103 12.77 10.92 5.28
N LYS A 104 13.90 10.95 4.57
CA LYS A 104 15.24 10.94 5.18
C LYS A 104 15.44 12.12 6.12
N LYS A 105 14.98 13.31 5.73
CA LYS A 105 15.09 14.53 6.55
C LYS A 105 14.28 14.44 7.84
N SER A 106 13.09 13.83 7.81
CA SER A 106 12.23 13.71 8.99
C SER A 106 12.42 12.43 9.81
N GLY A 107 13.18 11.45 9.28
CA GLY A 107 13.26 10.11 9.86
C GLY A 107 11.96 9.32 9.70
N ALA A 108 11.16 9.64 8.69
CA ALA A 108 9.85 9.00 8.51
C ALA A 108 9.98 7.52 8.14
N LYS A 109 9.05 6.71 8.65
CA LYS A 109 8.89 5.31 8.26
C LYS A 109 7.74 5.13 7.28
N ALA A 110 7.87 4.16 6.39
CA ALA A 110 6.84 3.83 5.42
C ALA A 110 6.20 2.47 5.70
N TYR A 111 4.91 2.40 5.42
CA TYR A 111 4.08 1.22 5.59
C TYR A 111 3.25 1.00 4.34
N LEU A 112 3.07 -0.26 3.94
CA LEU A 112 2.10 -0.66 2.93
C LEU A 112 0.90 -1.30 3.62
N VAL A 113 -0.29 -0.73 3.46
CA VAL A 113 -1.53 -1.20 4.08
C VAL A 113 -2.46 -1.70 2.99
N ASN A 114 -2.83 -2.98 3.08
CA ASN A 114 -3.85 -3.57 2.21
C ASN A 114 -5.25 -3.19 2.74
N THR A 115 -5.97 -2.38 1.98
CA THR A 115 -7.37 -1.97 2.23
C THR A 115 -8.36 -2.66 1.29
N GLY A 116 -7.86 -3.65 0.56
CA GLY A 116 -8.58 -4.51 -0.36
C GLY A 116 -9.01 -5.81 0.31
N TRP A 117 -8.74 -6.93 -0.34
CA TRP A 117 -9.26 -8.24 0.00
C TRP A 117 -8.19 -9.15 0.61
N ASN A 118 -8.64 -10.25 1.22
CA ASN A 118 -7.80 -11.34 1.71
C ASN A 118 -8.17 -12.68 1.04
N GLY A 119 -7.57 -13.78 1.50
CA GLY A 119 -7.76 -15.12 0.94
C GLY A 119 -9.17 -15.69 1.01
N THR A 120 -10.04 -15.12 1.86
CA THR A 120 -11.45 -15.49 1.94
C THR A 120 -12.31 -14.86 0.85
N GLY A 121 -11.75 -13.95 0.05
CA GLY A 121 -12.48 -13.15 -0.94
C GLY A 121 -13.32 -12.03 -0.29
N LYS A 122 -13.17 -11.78 1.02
CA LYS A 122 -13.79 -10.65 1.71
C LYS A 122 -12.81 -9.49 1.79
N ARG A 123 -13.37 -8.28 1.77
CA ARG A 123 -12.61 -7.05 2.02
C ARG A 123 -12.15 -7.04 3.48
N ILE A 124 -10.91 -6.62 3.74
CA ILE A 124 -10.38 -6.42 5.10
C ILE A 124 -11.29 -5.44 5.83
N SER A 125 -11.66 -5.77 7.06
CA SER A 125 -12.64 -4.97 7.79
C SER A 125 -12.09 -3.57 8.07
N ILE A 126 -12.96 -2.57 8.03
CA ILE A 126 -12.56 -1.20 8.40
C ILE A 126 -12.12 -1.10 9.86
N LYS A 127 -12.62 -1.99 10.73
CA LYS A 127 -12.20 -2.09 12.13
C LYS A 127 -10.73 -2.50 12.23
N ASP A 128 -10.34 -3.57 11.54
CA ASP A 128 -8.96 -4.05 11.51
C ASP A 128 -8.03 -3.01 10.87
N THR A 129 -8.48 -2.38 9.78
CA THR A 129 -7.71 -1.33 9.10
C THR A 129 -7.47 -0.15 10.05
N ARG A 130 -8.48 0.28 10.82
CA ARG A 130 -8.32 1.34 11.82
C ARG A 130 -7.36 0.91 12.94
N GLY A 131 -7.46 -0.32 13.44
CA GLY A 131 -6.52 -0.85 14.42
C GLY A 131 -5.07 -0.86 13.92
N ILE A 132 -4.85 -1.20 12.65
CA ILE A 132 -3.54 -1.09 11.99
C ILE A 132 -3.06 0.35 11.94
N ILE A 133 -3.93 1.30 11.54
CA ILE A 133 -3.57 2.72 11.49
C ILE A 133 -3.23 3.24 12.89
N ASP A 134 -4.02 2.90 13.90
CA ASP A 134 -3.75 3.27 15.29
C ASP A 134 -2.40 2.73 15.75
N ALA A 135 -2.09 1.47 15.44
CA ALA A 135 -0.81 0.84 15.76
C ALA A 135 0.40 1.46 15.04
N ILE A 136 0.21 1.99 13.84
CA ILE A 136 1.23 2.76 13.11
C ILE A 136 1.44 4.13 13.78
N LEU A 137 0.35 4.80 14.16
CA LEU A 137 0.41 6.16 14.68
C LEU A 137 0.89 6.23 16.14
N ASP A 138 0.60 5.20 16.95
CA ASP A 138 1.05 5.10 18.34
C ASP A 138 2.45 4.44 18.50
N GLY A 139 2.97 3.87 17.41
CA GLY A 139 4.29 3.22 17.35
C GLY A 139 4.35 1.81 17.94
N SER A 140 3.22 1.21 18.33
CA SER A 140 3.16 -0.17 18.81
C SER A 140 3.58 -1.18 17.74
N ILE A 141 3.34 -0.89 16.46
CA ILE A 141 3.80 -1.73 15.35
C ILE A 141 5.33 -1.90 15.32
N GLU A 142 6.09 -0.91 15.80
CA GLU A 142 7.56 -0.94 15.78
C GLU A 142 8.15 -1.84 16.87
N LYS A 143 7.36 -2.18 17.88
CA LYS A 143 7.75 -3.01 19.02
C LYS A 143 7.24 -4.44 18.88
N ALA A 144 6.34 -4.69 17.92
CA ALA A 144 5.77 -5.98 17.68
C ALA A 144 6.83 -6.94 17.10
N PRO A 145 6.86 -8.22 17.51
CA PRO A 145 7.63 -9.23 16.80
C PRO A 145 7.18 -9.29 15.35
N THR A 146 8.13 -9.45 14.43
CA THR A 146 7.86 -9.47 13.00
C THR A 146 8.28 -10.80 12.36
N LYS A 147 7.70 -11.07 11.20
CA LYS A 147 8.09 -12.17 10.32
C LYS A 147 8.14 -11.70 8.88
N THR A 148 8.95 -12.37 8.08
CA THR A 148 9.06 -12.09 6.65
C THR A 148 8.09 -12.95 5.86
N ILE A 149 7.26 -12.32 5.03
CA ILE A 149 6.37 -13.00 4.08
C ILE A 149 7.15 -13.26 2.77
N PRO A 150 7.14 -14.50 2.24
CA PRO A 150 7.92 -14.86 1.05
C PRO A 150 7.41 -14.16 -0.23
N TYR A 151 8.18 -14.32 -1.31
CA TYR A 151 8.03 -13.63 -2.61
C TYR A 151 8.27 -12.12 -2.55
N PHE A 152 7.59 -11.39 -1.68
CA PHE A 152 7.69 -9.94 -1.58
C PHE A 152 8.72 -9.46 -0.56
N ASN A 153 9.18 -10.36 0.33
CA ASN A 153 10.08 -10.06 1.45
C ASN A 153 9.55 -8.93 2.33
N PHE A 154 8.25 -8.91 2.57
CA PHE A 154 7.63 -7.94 3.47
C PHE A 154 7.86 -8.33 4.91
N GLU A 155 8.31 -7.37 5.71
CA GLU A 155 8.29 -7.48 7.16
C GLU A 155 6.88 -7.17 7.68
N VAL A 156 6.30 -8.13 8.42
CA VAL A 156 4.91 -8.08 8.87
C VAL A 156 4.86 -8.38 10.37
N PRO A 157 4.13 -7.59 11.18
CA PRO A 157 3.96 -7.88 12.60
C PRO A 157 3.20 -9.19 12.81
N THR A 158 3.56 -9.96 13.82
CA THR A 158 2.87 -11.22 14.17
C THR A 158 1.63 -10.99 15.02
N ALA A 159 1.53 -9.84 15.68
CA ALA A 159 0.36 -9.41 16.45
C ALA A 159 0.33 -7.87 16.54
N LEU A 160 -0.87 -7.29 16.56
CA LEU A 160 -1.09 -5.87 16.81
C LEU A 160 -2.28 -5.66 17.76
N PRO A 161 -2.25 -4.65 18.65
CA PRO A 161 -3.40 -4.32 19.49
C PRO A 161 -4.64 -4.02 18.65
N GLY A 162 -5.78 -4.63 18.98
CA GLY A 162 -7.06 -4.34 18.33
C GLY A 162 -7.21 -4.90 16.90
N VAL A 163 -6.27 -5.72 16.42
CA VAL A 163 -6.30 -6.38 15.11
C VAL A 163 -6.30 -7.89 15.31
N ASP A 164 -7.11 -8.62 14.55
CA ASP A 164 -7.07 -10.09 14.56
C ASP A 164 -5.71 -10.60 14.04
N SER A 165 -4.96 -11.32 14.88
CA SER A 165 -3.66 -11.88 14.49
C SER A 165 -3.77 -12.88 13.35
N ALA A 166 -4.91 -13.54 13.17
CA ALA A 166 -5.13 -14.54 12.12
C ALA A 166 -5.13 -13.93 10.71
N ILE A 167 -5.31 -12.61 10.57
CA ILE A 167 -5.29 -11.96 9.25
C ILE A 167 -3.92 -11.40 8.88
N LEU A 168 -3.00 -11.24 9.84
CA LEU A 168 -1.73 -10.54 9.61
C LEU A 168 -0.83 -11.31 8.62
N ASP A 169 -0.84 -12.63 8.67
CA ASP A 169 -0.30 -13.43 7.58
C ASP A 169 -1.37 -13.65 6.51
N PRO A 170 -1.20 -13.13 5.29
CA PRO A 170 -2.21 -13.29 4.25
C PRO A 170 -2.45 -14.78 3.92
N ARG A 171 -1.45 -15.65 4.12
CA ARG A 171 -1.55 -17.11 3.88
C ARG A 171 -2.55 -17.79 4.79
N ASP A 172 -2.70 -17.30 6.02
CA ASP A 172 -3.57 -17.93 7.02
C ASP A 172 -5.06 -17.65 6.77
N THR A 173 -5.37 -16.74 5.82
CA THR A 173 -6.74 -16.46 5.36
C THR A 173 -7.22 -17.35 4.20
N TYR A 174 -6.35 -18.22 3.69
CA TYR A 174 -6.71 -19.21 2.66
C TYR A 174 -6.98 -20.58 3.30
N ALA A 175 -7.97 -21.30 2.77
CA ALA A 175 -8.20 -22.70 3.15
C ALA A 175 -7.03 -23.61 2.72
N ASP A 176 -6.38 -23.28 1.61
CA ASP A 176 -5.19 -23.95 1.10
C ASP A 176 -4.11 -22.91 0.78
N LYS A 177 -2.96 -23.03 1.46
CA LYS A 177 -1.83 -22.10 1.31
C LYS A 177 -1.19 -22.14 -0.08
N THR A 178 -1.33 -23.23 -0.82
CA THR A 178 -0.83 -23.33 -2.21
C THR A 178 -1.58 -22.40 -3.17
N VAL A 179 -2.83 -22.07 -2.85
CA VAL A 179 -3.63 -21.08 -3.59
C VAL A 179 -3.06 -19.67 -3.39
N TRP A 180 -2.66 -19.33 -2.16
CA TRP A 180 -1.94 -18.08 -1.91
C TRP A 180 -0.64 -18.05 -2.70
N GLU A 181 0.13 -19.14 -2.68
CA GLU A 181 1.41 -19.23 -3.37
C GLU A 181 1.29 -18.98 -4.87
N THR A 182 0.31 -19.63 -5.52
CA THR A 182 0.02 -19.45 -6.94
C THR A 182 -0.32 -17.99 -7.26
N LYS A 183 -1.18 -17.36 -6.44
CA LYS A 183 -1.56 -15.95 -6.62
C LYS A 183 -0.40 -15.00 -6.32
N ALA A 184 0.44 -15.33 -5.35
CA ALA A 184 1.62 -14.56 -4.98
C ALA A 184 2.65 -14.55 -6.11
N GLN A 185 2.88 -15.70 -6.75
CA GLN A 185 3.77 -15.81 -7.91
C GLN A 185 3.24 -15.05 -9.14
N ASP A 186 1.92 -15.09 -9.39
CA ASP A 186 1.31 -14.28 -10.46
C ASP A 186 1.49 -12.79 -10.17
N LEU A 187 1.13 -12.33 -8.96
CA LEU A 187 1.25 -10.93 -8.59
C LEU A 187 2.72 -10.47 -8.61
N ALA A 188 3.66 -11.26 -8.10
CA ALA A 188 5.09 -10.99 -8.19
C ALA A 188 5.54 -10.81 -9.65
N GLY A 189 5.09 -11.68 -10.56
CA GLY A 189 5.36 -11.56 -11.99
C GLY A 189 4.83 -10.26 -12.59
N ARG A 190 3.64 -9.81 -12.18
CA ARG A 190 3.05 -8.55 -12.62
C ARG A 190 3.85 -7.34 -12.11
N PHE A 191 4.30 -7.36 -10.86
CA PHE A 191 5.17 -6.33 -10.30
C PHE A 191 6.49 -6.24 -11.08
N ILE A 192 7.18 -7.36 -11.30
CA ILE A 192 8.45 -7.40 -12.05
C ILE A 192 8.25 -6.86 -13.47
N LYS A 193 7.21 -7.34 -14.18
CA LYS A 193 6.88 -6.87 -15.53
C LYS A 193 6.59 -5.37 -15.57
N ASN A 194 5.84 -4.85 -14.60
CA ASN A 194 5.54 -3.42 -14.52
C ASN A 194 6.79 -2.61 -14.21
N PHE A 195 7.68 -3.10 -13.35
CA PHE A 195 8.84 -2.34 -12.89
C PHE A 195 9.94 -2.20 -13.94
N ALA A 196 10.00 -3.10 -14.92
CA ALA A 196 10.97 -3.05 -16.03
C ALA A 196 11.06 -1.69 -16.74
N LYS A 197 9.96 -0.92 -16.80
CA LYS A 197 9.95 0.44 -17.39
C LYS A 197 10.78 1.47 -16.62
N TYR A 198 11.11 1.20 -15.36
CA TYR A 198 11.94 2.08 -14.52
C TYR A 198 13.41 1.70 -14.55
N GLU A 199 13.78 0.57 -15.13
CA GLU A 199 15.17 0.07 -15.20
C GLU A 199 16.04 0.78 -16.24
N GLY A 200 15.54 1.83 -16.89
CA GLY A 200 16.28 2.60 -17.89
C GLY A 200 17.47 3.41 -17.34
N ASN A 201 17.61 3.52 -16.01
CA ASN A 201 18.73 4.21 -15.36
C ASN A 201 19.25 3.43 -14.14
N ALA A 202 20.42 3.84 -13.62
CA ALA A 202 21.07 3.17 -12.49
C ALA A 202 20.22 3.17 -11.21
N ALA A 203 19.47 4.24 -10.96
CA ALA A 203 18.61 4.35 -9.78
C ALA A 203 17.47 3.33 -9.80
N GLY A 204 16.79 3.16 -10.94
CA GLY A 204 15.74 2.16 -11.09
C GLY A 204 16.27 0.73 -11.03
N LYS A 205 17.41 0.45 -11.67
CA LYS A 205 18.06 -0.88 -11.59
C LYS A 205 18.42 -1.27 -10.15
N ALA A 206 18.88 -0.30 -9.34
CA ALA A 206 19.23 -0.54 -7.95
C ALA A 206 18.02 -0.92 -7.07
N LEU A 207 16.79 -0.64 -7.52
CA LEU A 207 15.57 -0.95 -6.77
C LEU A 207 14.98 -2.34 -7.09
N VAL A 208 15.40 -2.99 -8.18
CA VAL A 208 14.91 -4.34 -8.56
C VAL A 208 15.03 -5.36 -7.42
N PRO A 209 16.15 -5.42 -6.65
CA PRO A 209 16.27 -6.36 -5.54
C PRO A 209 15.30 -6.15 -4.38
N ALA A 210 14.69 -4.96 -4.27
CA ALA A 210 13.68 -4.62 -3.27
C ALA A 210 12.25 -4.97 -3.71
N GLY A 211 12.08 -5.32 -4.98
CA GLY A 211 10.84 -5.89 -5.50
C GLY A 211 10.66 -7.37 -5.14
N PRO A 212 9.54 -7.97 -5.57
CA PRO A 212 9.30 -9.38 -5.36
C PRO A 212 10.24 -10.25 -6.18
N ARG A 213 10.51 -11.46 -5.68
CA ARG A 213 11.33 -12.51 -6.30
C ARG A 213 10.47 -13.75 -6.52
N LYS A 214 10.68 -14.43 -7.66
CA LYS A 214 10.07 -15.72 -7.96
C LYS A 214 10.98 -16.85 -7.52
#